data_AF-A0A9W6SWE6-F1
#
_entry.id   AF-A0A9W6SWE6-F1
#
_cell.length_a   1.000
_cell.length_b   1.000
_cell.length_c   1.000
_cell.angle_alpha   90.00
_cell.angle_beta   90.00
_cell.angle_gamma   90.00
#
_symmetry.space_group_name_H-M   'P 1'
#
loop_
_entity.id
_entity.type
_entity.pdbx_description
1 polymer ?
#
loop_
_entity_poly.entity_id
_entity_poly.type
_entity_poly.pdbx_seq_one_letter_code
_entity_poly.pdbx_strand_id
1 'polypeptide(L)'
;MDKDMDIDMDIDMVIPPTQAKRVKVYTLEGDKWIDRGTGLCSGELIPIEKTEQSSSSQQRQQRQNKNQNQNQSQNHEGDDQRSRQKPHFIVREEDNESEIILNAIIEGTTQYQRQQDTLIVWSDNEGNDYALSFQEPEGCLELCEFLIKVQHSIEPNISLVAVFCRIC
;
A
#
# COMPACT_ATOMS: atom_id res chain seq x y z
N MET A 1 25.33 7.42 37.92
CA MET A 1 24.16 8.24 37.55
C MET A 1 24.11 8.19 36.05
N ASP A 2 23.69 7.02 35.59
CA ASP A 2 23.38 6.74 34.19
C ASP A 2 22.26 7.69 33.81
N LYS A 3 22.55 8.57 32.85
CA LYS A 3 21.51 9.31 32.17
C LYS A 3 21.06 8.37 31.08
N ASP A 4 19.95 7.70 31.35
CA ASP A 4 19.14 7.05 30.34
C ASP A 4 19.06 7.98 29.13
N MET A 5 19.62 7.52 28.00
CA MET A 5 19.27 8.08 26.70
C MET A 5 17.89 7.53 26.41
N ASP A 6 16.88 8.20 26.94
CA ASP A 6 15.53 8.12 26.43
C ASP A 6 15.60 8.67 24.99
N ILE A 7 15.85 7.77 24.04
CA ILE A 7 15.51 7.99 22.64
C ILE A 7 13.99 8.02 22.65
N ASP A 8 13.43 9.22 22.66
CA ASP A 8 12.03 9.48 22.37
C ASP A 8 11.69 8.82 21.02
N MET A 9 11.18 7.59 21.09
CA MET A 9 10.42 6.95 20.03
C MET A 9 8.97 7.40 20.23
N ASP A 10 8.63 8.61 19.78
CA ASP A 10 7.22 8.96 19.59
C ASP A 10 7.04 10.06 18.53
N ILE A 11 6.09 9.79 17.62
CA ILE A 11 5.22 10.75 16.90
C ILE A 11 5.94 11.54 15.79
N ASP A 12 5.92 11.17 14.51
CA ASP A 12 4.75 10.95 13.64
C ASP A 12 5.25 10.15 12.42
N MET A 13 4.99 8.84 12.35
CA MET A 13 5.56 7.96 11.31
C MET A 13 4.85 8.20 9.97
N VAL A 14 5.12 9.34 9.35
CA VAL A 14 4.66 9.68 8.00
C VAL A 14 5.50 8.80 7.07
N ILE A 15 4.85 7.86 6.38
CA ILE A 15 5.52 7.09 5.32
C ILE A 15 5.39 7.94 4.04
N PRO A 16 6.46 8.63 3.60
CA PRO A 16 6.41 9.39 2.36
C PRO A 16 6.33 8.43 1.16
N PRO A 17 5.76 8.88 0.03
CA PRO A 17 5.88 8.12 -1.20
C PRO A 17 7.36 7.97 -1.59
N THR A 18 7.72 6.83 -2.18
CA THR A 18 9.08 6.63 -2.70
C THR A 18 9.31 7.45 -3.97
N GLN A 19 10.57 7.62 -4.38
CA GLN A 19 10.83 8.17 -5.71
C GLN A 19 10.34 7.19 -6.77
N ALA A 20 9.85 7.74 -7.88
CA ALA A 20 9.48 6.98 -9.06
C ALA A 20 10.74 6.39 -9.71
N LYS A 21 10.78 5.06 -9.89
CA LYS A 21 11.93 4.34 -10.46
C LYS A 21 11.49 3.41 -11.58
N ARG A 22 12.31 3.33 -12.62
CA ARG A 22 11.98 2.56 -13.82
C ARG A 22 11.98 1.05 -13.55
N VAL A 23 10.89 0.39 -13.93
CA VAL A 23 10.67 -1.06 -13.78
C VAL A 23 10.05 -1.68 -15.03
N LYS A 24 10.22 -2.99 -15.17
CA LYS A 24 9.35 -3.85 -15.97
C LYS A 24 8.38 -4.60 -15.06
N VAL A 25 7.11 -4.66 -15.45
CA VAL A 25 6.05 -5.38 -14.73
C VAL A 25 5.81 -6.73 -15.38
N TYR A 26 5.74 -7.79 -14.58
CA TYR A 26 5.43 -9.13 -15.05
C TYR A 26 4.29 -9.75 -14.26
N THR A 27 3.50 -10.59 -14.92
CA THR A 27 2.56 -11.54 -14.28
C THR A 27 2.90 -12.96 -14.72
N LEU A 28 2.73 -13.94 -13.83
CA LEU A 28 2.87 -15.35 -14.21
C LEU A 28 1.56 -15.86 -14.85
N GLU A 29 1.65 -16.43 -16.04
CA GLU A 29 0.55 -17.15 -16.69
C GLU A 29 1.01 -18.58 -17.00
N GLY A 30 0.42 -19.56 -16.31
CA GLY A 30 0.94 -20.93 -16.32
C GLY A 30 2.35 -20.97 -15.75
N ASP A 31 3.32 -21.40 -16.55
CA ASP A 31 4.74 -21.47 -16.16
C ASP A 31 5.60 -20.37 -16.81
N LYS A 32 4.96 -19.28 -17.31
CA LYS A 32 5.65 -18.24 -18.06
C LYS A 32 5.37 -16.84 -17.53
N TRP A 33 6.44 -16.10 -17.27
CA TRP A 33 6.37 -14.67 -16.96
C TRP A 33 6.05 -13.85 -18.23
N ILE A 34 4.97 -13.08 -18.17
CA ILE A 34 4.46 -12.24 -19.26
C ILE A 34 4.80 -10.79 -18.96
N ASP A 35 5.52 -10.12 -19.86
CA ASP A 35 5.81 -8.67 -19.77
C ASP A 35 4.51 -7.88 -19.98
N ARG A 36 4.13 -7.09 -18.96
CA ARG A 36 2.95 -6.23 -18.98
C ARG A 36 3.26 -4.79 -19.39
N GLY A 37 4.54 -4.41 -19.40
CA GLY A 37 4.94 -3.05 -19.72
C GLY A 37 6.17 -2.60 -18.94
N THR A 38 6.69 -1.45 -19.37
CA THR A 38 7.77 -0.71 -18.70
C THR A 38 7.20 0.59 -18.19
N GLY A 39 7.53 0.97 -16.95
CA GLY A 39 6.95 2.14 -16.32
C GLY A 39 7.75 2.62 -15.12
N LEU A 40 7.23 3.66 -14.49
CA LEU A 40 7.78 4.28 -13.29
C LEU A 40 7.02 3.79 -12.05
N CYS A 41 7.72 3.09 -11.17
CA CYS A 41 7.19 2.50 -9.94
C CYS A 41 7.43 3.37 -8.72
N SER A 42 6.41 3.54 -7.89
CA SER A 42 6.43 4.20 -6.58
C SER A 42 5.62 3.41 -5.54
N GLY A 43 6.07 3.44 -4.29
CA GLY A 43 5.27 3.06 -3.13
C GLY A 43 4.50 4.26 -2.62
N GLU A 44 3.17 4.17 -2.51
CA GLU A 44 2.29 5.32 -2.18
C GLU A 44 1.21 4.93 -1.15
N LEU A 45 0.81 5.89 -0.30
CA LEU A 45 -0.36 5.76 0.58
C LEU A 45 -1.58 6.44 -0.05
N ILE A 46 -2.52 5.65 -0.55
CA ILE A 46 -3.70 6.15 -1.28
C ILE A 46 -4.92 6.17 -0.35
N PRO A 47 -5.71 7.27 -0.30
CA PRO A 47 -6.95 7.30 0.46
C PRO A 47 -7.95 6.24 -0.01
N ILE A 48 -8.56 5.53 0.93
CA ILE A 48 -9.69 4.65 0.70
C ILE A 48 -10.91 5.55 0.47
N GLU A 49 -11.40 5.61 -0.77
CA GLU A 49 -12.69 6.23 -1.03
C GLU A 49 -13.77 5.45 -0.28
N LYS A 50 -14.60 6.13 0.52
CA LYS A 50 -15.76 5.52 1.15
C LYS A 50 -16.70 5.09 0.03
N THR A 51 -16.74 3.80 -0.29
CA THR A 51 -17.79 3.26 -1.14
C THR A 51 -19.13 3.59 -0.49
N GLU A 52 -19.88 4.53 -1.05
CA GLU A 52 -21.26 4.83 -0.63
C GLU A 52 -22.16 3.63 -0.95
N GLN A 53 -22.05 2.56 -0.18
CA GLN A 53 -23.07 1.53 -0.07
C GLN A 53 -23.98 1.85 1.11
N SER A 54 -24.61 3.02 1.05
CA SER A 54 -25.80 3.33 1.85
C SER A 54 -26.94 3.72 0.90
N SER A 55 -27.70 2.69 0.51
CA SER A 55 -29.17 2.76 0.49
C SER A 55 -29.83 3.69 -0.53
N SER A 56 -29.59 3.51 -1.83
CA SER A 56 -30.52 3.96 -2.88
C SER A 56 -31.74 3.02 -2.95
N SER A 57 -32.49 2.91 -1.85
CA SER A 57 -33.80 2.25 -1.79
C SER A 57 -34.59 2.72 -0.57
N GLN A 58 -34.81 4.03 -0.43
CA GLN A 58 -35.86 4.55 0.46
C GLN A 58 -36.22 6.01 0.12
N GLN A 59 -36.71 6.22 -1.10
CA GLN A 59 -37.39 7.45 -1.48
C GLN A 59 -38.86 7.15 -1.79
N ARG A 60 -39.66 6.93 -0.74
CA ARG A 60 -41.09 7.28 -0.64
C ARG A 60 -41.71 6.65 0.62
N GLN A 61 -41.76 7.42 1.71
CA GLN A 61 -42.96 7.62 2.53
C GLN A 61 -42.66 8.69 3.60
N GLN A 62 -43.19 9.89 3.39
CA GLN A 62 -43.33 10.92 4.42
C GLN A 62 -44.43 10.47 5.40
N ARG A 63 -44.23 10.66 6.71
CA ARG A 63 -45.11 11.47 7.58
C ARG A 63 -44.73 11.38 9.07
N GLN A 64 -44.47 12.57 9.64
CA GLN A 64 -44.75 13.05 11.01
C GLN A 64 -44.13 12.29 12.21
N ASN A 65 -43.19 12.94 12.91
CA ASN A 65 -43.54 13.56 14.20
C ASN A 65 -42.45 14.51 14.74
N LYS A 66 -42.92 15.65 15.28
CA LYS A 66 -42.18 16.53 16.18
C LYS A 66 -41.91 15.79 17.49
N ASN A 67 -40.71 15.89 18.05
CA ASN A 67 -40.56 16.37 19.42
C ASN A 67 -39.10 16.72 19.75
N GLN A 68 -38.98 17.82 20.47
CA GLN A 68 -37.76 18.40 21.01
C GLN A 68 -37.13 17.44 22.04
N ASN A 69 -35.82 17.28 22.00
CA ASN A 69 -35.03 17.41 23.21
C ASN A 69 -33.58 17.74 22.89
N GLN A 70 -33.10 18.81 23.54
CA GLN A 70 -31.70 19.18 23.62
C GLN A 70 -30.97 18.09 24.40
N ASN A 71 -29.91 17.54 23.81
CA ASN A 71 -28.74 17.07 24.53
C ASN A 71 -27.55 17.38 23.62
N GLN A 72 -26.85 18.47 23.94
CA GLN A 72 -25.48 18.69 23.48
C GLN A 72 -24.61 17.64 24.16
N SER A 73 -24.42 16.51 23.50
CA SER A 73 -23.25 15.67 23.69
C SER A 73 -22.30 16.02 22.56
N GLN A 74 -21.32 16.85 22.87
CA GLN A 74 -20.13 16.99 22.05
C GLN A 74 -19.39 15.65 22.11
N ASN A 75 -19.80 14.72 21.25
CA ASN A 75 -18.96 13.61 20.85
C ASN A 75 -17.86 14.25 20.00
N HIS A 76 -16.70 14.49 20.61
CA HIS A 76 -15.46 14.61 19.86
C HIS A 76 -15.18 13.22 19.30
N GLU A 77 -15.82 12.90 18.17
CA GLU A 77 -15.35 11.85 17.29
C GLU A 77 -14.01 12.33 16.77
N GLY A 78 -12.94 11.97 17.48
CA GLY A 78 -11.60 12.00 16.93
C GLY A 78 -11.62 11.07 15.73
N ASP A 79 -11.88 11.63 14.56
CA ASP A 79 -11.77 10.94 13.29
C ASP A 79 -10.30 10.55 13.17
N ASP A 80 -9.97 9.29 13.45
CA ASP A 80 -8.66 8.68 13.23
C ASP A 80 -8.38 8.68 11.72
N GLN A 81 -8.12 9.86 11.17
CA GLN A 81 -7.96 10.15 9.75
C GLN A 81 -6.78 9.35 9.16
N ARG A 82 -5.84 8.92 10.00
CA ARG A 82 -4.66 8.11 9.66
C ARG A 82 -5.01 6.66 9.25
N SER A 83 -6.18 6.16 9.63
CA SER A 83 -6.65 4.80 9.30
C SER A 83 -7.27 4.66 7.90
N ARG A 84 -7.36 5.76 7.13
CA ARG A 84 -8.08 5.79 5.84
C ARG A 84 -7.19 5.66 4.62
N GLN A 85 -5.89 5.40 4.75
CA GLN A 85 -5.02 5.21 3.59
C GLN A 85 -4.55 3.76 3.49
N LYS A 86 -4.48 3.23 2.27
CA LYS A 86 -3.88 1.93 1.98
C LYS A 86 -2.54 2.09 1.25
N PRO A 87 -1.53 1.30 1.60
CA PRO A 87 -0.27 1.27 0.89
C PRO A 87 -0.41 0.52 -0.43
N HIS A 88 0.19 1.05 -1.49
CA HIS A 88 0.15 0.49 -2.83
C HIS A 88 1.53 0.52 -3.49
N PHE A 89 1.76 -0.42 -4.40
CA PHE A 89 2.69 -0.23 -5.51
C PHE A 89 1.91 0.32 -6.70
N ILE A 90 2.34 1.47 -7.19
CA ILE A 90 1.80 2.11 -8.39
C ILE A 90 2.90 2.08 -9.46
N VAL A 91 2.55 1.61 -10.65
CA VAL A 91 3.42 1.69 -11.83
C VAL A 91 2.67 2.46 -12.91
N ARG A 92 3.24 3.59 -13.33
CA ARG A 92 2.69 4.46 -14.39
C ARG A 92 3.50 4.35 -15.67
N GLU A 93 2.88 4.59 -16.81
CA GLU A 93 3.58 4.60 -18.11
C GLU A 93 4.61 5.74 -18.19
N GLU A 94 5.74 5.53 -18.87
CA GLU A 94 6.83 6.52 -18.95
C GLU A 94 6.43 7.77 -19.76
N ASP A 95 5.67 7.56 -20.84
CA ASP A 95 5.23 8.64 -21.73
C ASP A 95 3.89 9.26 -21.28
N ASN A 96 3.19 8.63 -20.33
CA ASN A 96 1.90 9.08 -19.83
C ASN A 96 1.68 8.69 -18.35
N GLU A 97 2.02 9.61 -17.45
CA GLU A 97 1.89 9.40 -16.00
C GLU A 97 0.44 9.18 -15.51
N SER A 98 -0.57 9.49 -16.34
CA SER A 98 -1.97 9.25 -15.99
C SER A 98 -2.37 7.79 -16.19
N GLU A 99 -1.68 7.06 -17.07
CA GLU A 99 -1.95 5.66 -17.36
C GLU A 99 -1.24 4.77 -16.34
N ILE A 100 -2.01 3.88 -15.72
CA ILE A 100 -1.52 2.96 -14.70
C ILE A 100 -1.37 1.58 -15.30
N ILE A 101 -0.14 1.07 -15.31
CA ILE A 101 0.20 -0.29 -15.72
C ILE A 101 -0.12 -1.29 -14.59
N LEU A 102 0.17 -0.90 -13.35
CA LEU A 102 -0.09 -1.73 -12.17
C LEU A 102 -0.54 -0.86 -11.00
N ASN A 103 -1.63 -1.27 -10.36
CA ASN A 103 -2.05 -0.78 -9.05
C ASN A 103 -2.22 -1.99 -8.12
N ALA A 104 -1.21 -2.25 -7.27
CA ALA A 104 -1.20 -3.39 -6.37
C ALA A 104 -1.31 -2.92 -4.92
N ILE A 105 -2.37 -3.35 -4.24
CA ILE A 105 -2.57 -3.07 -2.81
C ILE A 105 -1.60 -3.93 -2.00
N ILE A 106 -0.94 -3.31 -1.02
CA ILE A 106 -0.14 -4.03 -0.02
C ILE A 106 -1.04 -4.30 1.17
N GLU A 107 -1.42 -5.56 1.37
CA GLU A 107 -2.38 -5.91 2.42
C GLU A 107 -2.29 -7.37 2.86
N GLY A 108 -2.93 -7.65 4.00
CA GLY A 108 -3.19 -9.00 4.46
C GLY A 108 -1.93 -9.68 4.95
N THR A 109 -1.61 -10.85 4.40
CA THR A 109 -0.43 -11.65 4.79
C THR A 109 0.58 -11.81 3.66
N THR A 110 0.49 -10.92 2.67
CA THR A 110 1.29 -11.00 1.44
C THR A 110 2.78 -11.07 1.76
N GLN A 111 3.46 -12.06 1.19
CA GLN A 111 4.91 -12.20 1.29
C GLN A 111 5.56 -11.65 0.03
N TYR A 112 6.39 -10.62 0.21
CA TYR A 112 7.23 -10.05 -0.82
C TYR A 112 8.63 -10.68 -0.74
N GLN A 113 9.19 -11.00 -1.90
CA GLN A 113 10.50 -11.63 -2.01
C GLN A 113 11.42 -10.75 -2.85
N ARG A 114 12.51 -10.28 -2.25
CA ARG A 114 13.59 -9.58 -2.98
C ARG A 114 14.56 -10.62 -3.55
N GLN A 115 14.83 -10.57 -4.84
CA GLN A 115 15.81 -11.45 -5.52
C GLN A 115 16.81 -10.62 -6.34
N GLN A 116 18.06 -11.09 -6.45
CA GLN A 116 19.13 -10.53 -7.32
C GLN A 116 19.28 -9.00 -7.27
N ASP A 117 19.06 -8.40 -6.11
CA ASP A 117 19.07 -6.95 -5.82
C ASP A 117 18.09 -6.04 -6.57
N THR A 118 17.53 -6.49 -7.70
CA THR A 118 16.68 -5.69 -8.59
C THR A 118 15.29 -6.28 -8.82
N LEU A 119 14.93 -7.40 -8.19
CA LEU A 119 13.65 -8.07 -8.42
C LEU A 119 12.84 -8.13 -7.13
N ILE A 120 11.55 -7.78 -7.20
CA ILE A 120 10.57 -8.03 -6.14
C ILE A 120 9.47 -8.92 -6.73
N VAL A 121 9.18 -10.05 -6.07
CA VAL A 121 8.18 -11.03 -6.48
C VAL A 121 7.19 -11.24 -5.34
N TRP A 122 5.89 -11.36 -5.64
CA TRP A 122 4.85 -11.70 -4.67
C TRP A 122 3.66 -12.38 -5.36
N SER A 123 2.80 -13.01 -4.55
CA SER A 123 1.49 -13.49 -4.95
C SER A 123 0.44 -12.70 -4.17
N ASP A 124 -0.59 -12.18 -4.85
CA ASP A 124 -1.68 -11.46 -4.18
C ASP A 124 -2.66 -12.42 -3.47
N ASN A 125 -3.70 -11.85 -2.84
CA ASN A 125 -4.74 -12.62 -2.14
C ASN A 125 -5.64 -13.42 -3.08
N GLU A 126 -5.64 -13.12 -4.39
CA GLU A 126 -6.39 -13.82 -5.42
C GLU A 126 -5.58 -14.98 -6.05
N GLY A 127 -4.29 -15.09 -5.70
CA GLY A 127 -3.38 -16.11 -6.21
C GLY A 127 -2.69 -15.72 -7.52
N ASN A 128 -2.72 -14.45 -7.92
CA ASN A 128 -1.97 -13.96 -9.08
C ASN A 128 -0.53 -13.65 -8.66
N ASP A 129 0.44 -14.16 -9.41
CA ASP A 129 1.85 -13.89 -9.18
C ASP A 129 2.33 -12.68 -10.01
N TYR A 130 3.07 -11.80 -9.35
CA TYR A 130 3.63 -10.58 -9.92
C TYR A 130 5.14 -10.51 -9.70
N ALA A 131 5.82 -9.83 -10.61
CA ALA A 131 7.20 -9.43 -10.42
C ALA A 131 7.46 -8.01 -10.93
N LEU A 132 8.23 -7.23 -10.17
CA LEU A 132 8.80 -5.94 -10.56
C LEU A 132 10.30 -6.11 -10.75
N SER A 133 10.77 -5.93 -11.99
CA SER A 133 12.21 -5.90 -12.31
C SER A 133 12.66 -4.45 -12.46
N PHE A 134 13.44 -3.98 -11.49
CA PHE A 134 13.99 -2.64 -11.47
C PHE A 134 15.16 -2.53 -12.45
N GLN A 135 15.27 -1.36 -13.08
CA GLN A 135 16.45 -1.02 -13.86
C GLN A 135 17.69 -0.85 -12.97
N GLU A 136 17.51 -0.29 -11.77
CA GLU A 136 18.57 0.06 -10.84
C GLU A 136 18.31 -0.56 -9.45
N PRO A 137 19.32 -1.14 -8.78
CA PRO A 137 19.16 -1.77 -7.47
C PRO A 137 18.74 -0.78 -6.38
N GLU A 138 19.10 0.49 -6.50
CA GLU A 138 18.71 1.56 -5.57
C GLU A 138 17.18 1.71 -5.52
N GLY A 139 16.50 1.61 -6.67
CA GLY A 139 15.04 1.68 -6.70
C GLY A 139 14.35 0.48 -6.05
N CYS A 140 14.94 -0.71 -6.21
CA CYS A 140 14.46 -1.91 -5.52
C CYS A 140 14.64 -1.79 -4.01
N LEU A 141 15.81 -1.29 -3.57
CA LEU A 141 16.09 -1.05 -2.15
C LEU A 141 15.12 -0.05 -1.53
N GLU A 142 14.88 1.09 -2.17
CA GLU A 142 13.92 2.10 -1.70
C GLU A 142 12.52 1.50 -1.50
N LEU A 143 12.06 0.65 -2.43
CA LEU A 143 10.74 0.02 -2.31
C LEU A 143 10.70 -1.07 -1.23
N CYS A 144 11.80 -1.78 -1.01
CA CYS A 144 11.94 -2.70 0.12
C CYS A 144 11.90 -1.97 1.47
N GLU A 145 12.56 -0.82 1.61
CA GLU A 145 12.46 0.01 2.81
C GLU A 145 11.04 0.53 3.04
N PHE A 146 10.32 0.87 1.97
CA PHE A 146 8.91 1.24 2.04
C PHE A 146 8.06 0.08 2.60
N LEU A 147 8.25 -1.15 2.11
CA LEU A 147 7.56 -2.33 2.66
C LEU A 147 7.83 -2.54 4.15
N ILE A 148 9.07 -2.34 4.61
CA ILE A 148 9.42 -2.45 6.03
C ILE A 148 8.68 -1.40 6.87
N LYS A 149 8.62 -0.15 6.38
CA LYS A 149 7.85 0.92 7.04
C LYS A 149 6.36 0.58 7.08
N VAL A 150 5.81 0.09 5.97
CA VAL A 150 4.40 -0.34 5.88
C VAL A 150 4.12 -1.48 6.86
N GLN A 151 5.01 -2.48 6.95
CA GLN A 151 4.88 -3.59 7.88
C GLN A 151 4.84 -3.09 9.33
N HIS A 152 5.71 -2.15 9.72
CA HIS A 152 5.73 -1.67 11.10
C HIS A 152 4.56 -0.74 11.46
N SER A 153 3.89 -0.12 10.49
CA SER A 153 2.92 0.96 10.78
C SER A 153 1.49 0.70 10.34
N ILE A 154 1.26 -0.04 9.25
CA ILE A 154 -0.05 -0.14 8.59
C ILE A 154 -0.48 -1.60 8.45
N GLU A 155 0.40 -2.46 7.91
CA GLU A 155 0.09 -3.86 7.61
C GLU A 155 1.08 -4.81 8.32
N PRO A 156 0.94 -5.04 9.64
CA PRO A 156 1.91 -5.83 10.43
C PRO A 156 2.07 -7.28 10.01
N ASN A 157 1.15 -7.80 9.20
CA ASN A 157 1.10 -9.20 8.81
C ASN A 157 1.75 -9.48 7.44
N ILE A 158 2.10 -8.44 6.65
CA ILE A 158 2.93 -8.64 5.46
C ILE A 158 4.35 -9.03 5.86
N SER A 159 5.13 -9.54 4.92
CA SER A 159 6.54 -9.86 5.17
C SER A 159 7.42 -9.59 3.95
N LEU A 160 8.69 -9.21 4.19
CA LEU A 160 9.71 -9.09 3.17
C LEU A 160 10.83 -10.11 3.44
N VAL A 161 11.12 -10.96 2.46
CA VAL A 161 12.17 -11.98 2.53
C VAL A 161 13.22 -11.72 1.45
N ALA A 162 14.49 -11.71 1.84
CA ALA A 162 15.61 -11.67 0.89
C ALA A 162 15.95 -13.10 0.44
N VAL A 163 15.82 -13.37 -0.86
CA VAL A 163 16.20 -14.65 -1.45
C VAL A 163 17.63 -14.54 -1.95
N PHE A 164 18.56 -15.06 -1.14
CA PHE A 164 19.93 -15.25 -1.57
C PHE A 164 19.98 -16.47 -2.49
N CYS A 165 20.40 -16.25 -3.73
CA CYS A 165 20.72 -17.34 -4.64
C CYS A 165 21.84 -18.18 -4.00
N ARG A 166 21.51 -19.36 -3.47
CA ARG A 166 22.50 -20.31 -2.99
C ARG A 166 23.12 -21.01 -4.20
N ILE A 167 24.07 -20.34 -4.87
CA ILE A 167 24.92 -20.96 -5.88
C ILE A 167 26.38 -20.63 -5.54
N CYS A 168 27.02 -21.56 -4.83
CA CYS A 168 28.41 -21.96 -5.06
C CYS A 168 28.54 -23.47 -4.76
#